data_AF-A0A6V8MQW7-F1
#
_entry.id   AF-A0A6V8MQW7-F1
#
_cell.length_a   1.000
_cell.length_b   1.000
_cell.length_c   1.000
_cell.angle_alpha   90.00
_cell.angle_beta   90.00
_cell.angle_gamma   90.00
#
_symmetry.space_group_name_H-M   'P 1'
#
loop_
_entity.id
_entity.type
_entity.pdbx_description
1 polymer ?
#
loop_
_entity_poly.entity_id
_entity_poly.type
_entity_poly.pdbx_seq_one_letter_code
_entity_poly.pdbx_strand_id
1 'polypeptide(L)'
;MHFSKSAAIAIIALSVAVTGCKKQEGATGAKQEGPGKGIVLAEVNGANITDKDFYKEQAALPPQLKPMTETPEGKKEMVDTMVVRELILQQAAKDGIDKSPEVAAKLEDLKKRVIVEAFLKKKIEESAKVSDAEMQDYYNKNKDKFKSDAQVKASHILVKSEAQAKEIEKQLKGGASFEELAKKNSIDGAAPKGGDLGWFSKGSMIPDFEKVAFSLKDGETSGIVKTQFGYHIIKKTGSRPAGVRTLDEVKDEIKAALAPAKQQETFKTLKEDLKKQAKVSIKEDALKELGSDGAKGGAAHPGEAAQPEKAK
;
A
#
# COMPACT_ATOMS: atom_id res chain seq x y z
N MET A 1 -9.05 46.16 -13.87
CA MET A 1 -9.62 44.81 -14.03
C MET A 1 -8.77 43.85 -13.19
N HIS A 2 -9.18 43.58 -11.95
CA HIS A 2 -8.57 42.59 -11.07
C HIS A 2 -9.34 41.28 -11.22
N PHE A 3 -8.67 40.22 -11.67
CA PHE A 3 -9.25 38.88 -11.70
C PHE A 3 -9.08 38.23 -10.33
N SER A 4 -10.20 38.03 -9.64
CA SER A 4 -10.29 37.20 -8.44
C SER A 4 -9.89 35.76 -8.79
N LYS A 5 -8.80 35.26 -8.17
CA LYS A 5 -8.45 33.83 -8.15
C LYS A 5 -9.05 33.18 -6.90
N SER A 6 -10.37 33.18 -6.78
CA SER A 6 -11.04 32.27 -5.85
C SER A 6 -11.20 30.93 -6.57
N ALA A 7 -10.23 30.04 -6.42
CA ALA A 7 -10.45 28.62 -6.68
C ALA A 7 -11.40 28.12 -5.59
N ALA A 8 -12.70 28.17 -5.87
CA ALA A 8 -13.70 27.51 -5.04
C ALA A 8 -13.48 25.99 -5.19
N ILE A 9 -12.72 25.40 -4.28
CA ILE A 9 -12.57 23.95 -4.20
C ILE A 9 -13.58 23.46 -3.18
N ALA A 10 -14.44 22.57 -3.67
CA ALA A 10 -15.50 21.93 -2.93
C ALA A 10 -14.98 21.44 -1.56
N ILE A 11 -15.74 21.75 -0.50
CA ILE A 11 -15.66 21.01 0.76
C ILE A 11 -15.73 19.54 0.34
N ILE A 12 -14.59 18.84 0.42
CA ILE A 12 -14.55 17.41 0.20
C ILE A 12 -15.40 16.85 1.32
N ALA A 13 -16.68 16.61 1.02
CA ALA A 13 -17.52 15.82 1.87
C ALA A 13 -16.71 14.55 2.12
N LEU A 14 -16.35 14.32 3.37
CA LEU A 14 -15.71 13.10 3.80
C LEU A 14 -16.78 12.00 3.69
N SER A 15 -17.17 11.68 2.45
CA SER A 15 -17.96 10.52 2.13
C SER A 15 -17.09 9.37 2.56
N VAL A 16 -17.44 8.78 3.69
CA VAL A 16 -16.96 7.46 4.10
C VAL A 16 -17.56 6.48 3.10
N ALA A 17 -17.05 6.51 1.87
CA ALA A 17 -17.25 5.44 0.93
C ALA A 17 -16.54 4.23 1.55
N VAL A 18 -17.33 3.29 2.06
CA VAL A 18 -16.87 1.94 2.40
C VAL A 18 -16.54 1.25 1.08
N THR A 19 -15.49 1.72 0.44
CA THR A 19 -14.93 1.10 -0.76
C THR A 19 -14.13 -0.07 -0.24
N GLY A 20 -14.56 -1.29 -0.57
CA GLY A 20 -13.87 -2.52 -0.21
C GLY A 20 -12.40 -2.42 -0.59
N CYS A 21 -11.52 -2.43 0.42
CA CYS A 21 -10.09 -2.34 0.20
C CYS A 21 -9.57 -3.57 -0.53
N LYS A 22 -9.14 -3.34 -1.76
CA LYS A 22 -8.09 -4.11 -2.42
C LYS A 22 -6.83 -3.99 -1.55
N LYS A 23 -6.40 -5.14 -1.01
CA LYS A 23 -5.14 -5.46 -0.33
C LYS A 23 -4.19 -4.26 -0.05
N GLN A 24 -4.21 -3.76 1.18
CA GLN A 24 -3.11 -2.98 1.74
C GLN A 24 -2.48 -3.83 2.85
N GLU A 25 -1.25 -4.27 2.60
CA GLU A 25 -0.49 -5.12 3.52
C GLU A 25 -0.05 -4.33 4.76
N GLY A 26 -0.20 -4.96 5.92
CA GLY A 26 0.61 -4.74 7.12
C GLY A 26 0.63 -3.35 7.74
N ALA A 27 -0.33 -3.07 8.63
CA ALA A 27 -0.10 -2.12 9.72
C ALA A 27 -0.53 -2.79 11.04
N THR A 28 0.47 -3.28 11.76
CA THR A 28 0.40 -3.71 13.15
C THR A 28 -0.14 -2.58 14.02
N GLY A 29 -0.92 -2.94 15.04
CA GLY A 29 -1.46 -2.02 16.04
C GLY A 29 -0.35 -1.40 16.87
N ALA A 30 0.20 -0.29 16.38
CA ALA A 30 0.83 0.73 17.18
C ALA A 30 -0.02 1.99 17.04
N LYS A 31 -0.19 2.73 18.13
CA LYS A 31 -0.70 4.10 18.12
C LYS A 31 0.22 4.89 17.19
N GLN A 32 -0.17 5.03 15.91
CA GLN A 32 0.59 5.83 14.95
C GLN A 32 0.38 7.29 15.35
N GLU A 33 1.21 7.74 16.30
CA GLU A 33 1.54 9.15 16.39
C GLU A 33 2.18 9.51 15.04
N GLY A 34 1.55 10.39 14.28
CA GLY A 34 2.17 10.93 13.07
C GLY A 34 3.53 11.56 13.39
N PRO A 35 4.41 11.83 12.41
CA PRO A 35 5.76 12.38 12.61
C PRO A 35 5.81 13.77 13.29
N GLY A 36 4.67 14.34 13.67
CA GLY A 36 4.57 15.62 14.34
C GLY A 36 5.08 15.59 15.79
N LYS A 37 5.65 16.70 16.24
CA LYS A 37 6.15 16.90 17.60
C LYS A 37 5.09 17.44 18.56
N GLY A 38 3.84 17.60 18.09
CA GLY A 38 2.75 18.26 18.82
C GLY A 38 2.82 19.78 18.75
N ILE A 39 3.46 20.34 17.72
CA ILE A 39 3.56 21.78 17.50
C ILE A 39 2.18 22.31 17.12
N VAL A 40 1.71 23.35 17.80
CA VAL A 40 0.45 24.02 17.46
C VAL A 40 0.62 24.79 16.15
N LEU A 41 -0.18 24.45 15.15
CA LEU A 41 -0.22 25.09 13.84
C LEU A 41 -1.32 26.15 13.76
N ALA A 42 -2.42 25.94 14.47
CA ALA A 42 -3.52 26.90 14.60
C ALA A 42 -4.27 26.69 15.92
N GLU A 43 -4.92 27.75 16.41
CA GLU A 43 -5.82 27.72 17.56
C GLU A 43 -7.21 28.21 17.13
N VAL A 44 -8.26 27.46 17.49
CA VAL A 44 -9.65 27.71 17.10
C VAL A 44 -10.53 27.68 18.34
N ASN A 45 -10.84 28.87 18.89
CA ASN A 45 -11.64 29.04 20.11
C ASN A 45 -11.15 28.16 21.29
N GLY A 46 -9.83 28.07 21.47
CA GLY A 46 -9.18 27.26 22.52
C GLY A 46 -8.92 25.79 22.14
N ALA A 47 -9.34 25.32 20.97
CA ALA A 47 -8.93 24.03 20.42
C ALA A 47 -7.65 24.18 19.58
N ASN A 48 -6.65 23.33 19.83
CA ASN A 48 -5.38 23.36 19.09
C ASN A 48 -5.39 22.37 17.94
N ILE A 49 -5.01 22.83 16.75
CA ILE A 49 -4.69 21.99 15.60
C ILE A 49 -3.17 21.84 15.56
N THR A 50 -2.68 20.61 15.62
CA THR A 50 -1.25 20.33 15.73
C THR A 50 -0.64 19.73 14.47
N ASP A 51 0.68 19.72 14.39
CA ASP A 51 1.41 19.01 13.33
C ASP A 51 1.15 17.50 13.34
N LYS A 52 0.83 16.88 14.49
CA LYS A 52 0.40 15.49 14.57
C LYS A 52 -0.92 15.27 13.83
N ASP A 53 -1.87 16.18 13.99
CA ASP A 53 -3.17 16.13 13.30
C ASP A 53 -3.00 16.31 11.79
N PHE A 54 -2.15 17.27 11.40
CA PHE A 54 -1.80 17.51 10.00
C PHE A 54 -1.25 16.23 9.33
N TYR A 55 -0.22 15.61 9.91
CA TYR A 55 0.38 14.42 9.28
C TYR A 55 -0.56 13.22 9.28
N LYS A 56 -1.44 13.10 10.29
CA LYS A 56 -2.46 12.06 10.32
C LYS A 56 -3.44 12.21 9.16
N GLU A 57 -3.94 13.42 8.91
CA GLU A 57 -4.83 13.68 7.77
C GLU A 57 -4.10 13.50 6.44
N GLN A 58 -2.86 13.98 6.32
CA GLN A 58 -2.04 13.83 5.12
C GLN A 58 -1.80 12.36 4.76
N ALA A 59 -1.56 11.51 5.76
CA ALA A 59 -1.36 10.08 5.56
C ALA A 59 -2.60 9.39 4.97
N ALA A 60 -3.80 9.86 5.33
CA ALA A 60 -5.09 9.35 4.88
C ALA A 60 -5.51 9.84 3.49
N LEU A 61 -4.79 10.83 2.91
CA LEU A 61 -5.10 11.33 1.57
C LEU A 61 -4.86 10.28 0.48
N PRO A 62 -5.68 10.28 -0.59
CA PRO A 62 -5.36 9.57 -1.82
C PRO A 62 -3.96 9.93 -2.34
N PRO A 63 -3.20 8.99 -2.93
CA PRO A 63 -1.82 9.23 -3.37
C PRO A 63 -1.66 10.43 -4.32
N GLN A 64 -2.69 10.73 -5.12
CA GLN A 64 -2.66 11.85 -6.08
C GLN A 64 -2.65 13.22 -5.42
N LEU A 65 -3.17 13.33 -4.18
CA LEU A 65 -3.27 14.59 -3.46
C LEU A 65 -2.09 14.85 -2.53
N LYS A 66 -1.31 13.82 -2.19
CA LYS A 66 -0.17 13.95 -1.25
C LYS A 66 0.85 15.02 -1.67
N PRO A 67 1.33 15.07 -2.93
CA PRO A 67 2.33 16.06 -3.31
C PRO A 67 1.87 17.51 -3.18
N MET A 68 0.56 17.78 -3.31
CA MET A 68 0.01 19.12 -3.18
C MET A 68 0.18 19.64 -1.75
N THR A 69 0.03 18.77 -0.75
CA THR A 69 0.19 19.09 0.68
C THR A 69 1.65 19.14 1.16
N GLU A 70 2.63 18.93 0.28
CA GLU A 70 4.06 19.04 0.63
C GLU A 70 4.59 20.46 0.42
N THR A 71 3.96 21.22 -0.48
CA THR A 71 4.29 22.63 -0.78
C THR A 71 3.93 23.54 0.41
N PRO A 72 4.63 24.68 0.61
CA PRO A 72 4.27 25.66 1.64
C PRO A 72 2.81 26.11 1.53
N GLU A 73 2.32 26.35 0.31
CA GLU A 73 0.97 26.79 0.03
C GLU A 73 -0.05 25.71 0.36
N GLY A 74 0.18 24.46 -0.09
CA GLY A 74 -0.75 23.36 0.19
C GLY A 74 -0.76 22.93 1.65
N LYS A 75 0.35 23.08 2.39
CA LYS A 75 0.37 22.92 3.85
C LYS A 75 -0.55 23.94 4.52
N LYS A 76 -0.46 25.21 4.12
CA LYS A 76 -1.30 26.28 4.65
C LYS A 76 -2.78 26.02 4.34
N GLU A 77 -3.11 25.69 3.10
CA GLU A 77 -4.48 25.40 2.67
C GLU A 77 -5.09 24.20 3.42
N MET A 78 -4.30 23.17 3.67
CA MET A 78 -4.73 22.02 4.45
C MET A 78 -5.00 22.41 5.91
N VAL A 79 -4.12 23.21 6.54
CA VAL A 79 -4.38 23.74 7.90
C VAL A 79 -5.64 24.61 7.93
N ASP A 80 -5.84 25.48 6.94
CA ASP A 80 -7.05 26.31 6.82
C ASP A 80 -8.31 25.42 6.70
N THR A 81 -8.24 24.32 5.96
CA THR A 81 -9.33 23.34 5.86
C THR A 81 -9.62 22.67 7.22
N MET A 82 -8.59 22.33 7.98
CA MET A 82 -8.74 21.77 9.34
C MET A 82 -9.39 22.79 10.28
N VAL A 83 -9.02 24.08 10.18
CA VAL A 83 -9.64 25.17 10.95
C VAL A 83 -11.12 25.28 10.64
N VAL A 84 -11.50 25.29 9.36
CA VAL A 84 -12.91 25.35 8.95
C VAL A 84 -13.69 24.15 9.46
N ARG A 85 -13.12 22.95 9.39
CA ARG A 85 -13.74 21.72 9.92
C ARG A 85 -13.97 21.83 11.42
N GLU A 86 -13.00 22.31 12.18
CA GLU A 86 -13.13 22.50 13.63
C GLU A 86 -14.23 23.52 13.96
N LEU A 87 -14.30 24.64 13.23
CA LEU A 87 -15.39 25.61 13.38
C LEU A 87 -16.76 25.00 13.12
N ILE A 88 -16.89 24.15 12.09
CA ILE A 88 -18.14 23.42 11.80
C ILE A 88 -18.48 22.46 12.94
N LEU A 89 -17.50 21.73 13.49
CA LEU A 89 -17.72 20.81 14.61
C LEU A 89 -18.18 21.56 15.87
N GLN A 90 -17.57 22.70 16.18
CA GLN A 90 -17.97 23.53 17.31
C GLN A 90 -19.38 24.09 17.12
N GLN A 91 -19.73 24.53 15.90
CA GLN A 91 -21.09 24.98 15.60
C GLN A 91 -22.10 23.84 15.69
N ALA A 92 -21.78 22.67 15.14
CA ALA A 92 -22.63 21.47 15.23
C ALA A 92 -22.87 21.05 16.69
N ALA A 93 -21.87 21.20 17.57
CA ALA A 93 -22.01 20.94 19.00
C ALA A 93 -22.91 21.98 19.71
N LYS A 94 -22.80 23.26 19.34
CA LYS A 94 -23.71 24.32 19.84
C LYS A 94 -25.15 24.07 19.39
N ASP A 95 -25.34 23.60 18.16
CA ASP A 95 -26.64 23.28 17.59
C ASP A 95 -27.17 21.91 18.06
N GLY A 96 -26.40 21.17 18.88
CA GLY A 96 -26.78 19.88 19.45
C GLY A 96 -26.81 18.72 18.44
N ILE A 97 -26.26 18.90 17.25
CA ILE A 97 -26.22 17.88 16.18
C ILE A 97 -25.36 16.69 16.61
N ASP A 98 -24.26 16.95 17.32
CA ASP A 98 -23.35 15.94 17.89
C ASP A 98 -24.05 14.98 18.87
N LYS A 99 -25.14 15.44 19.52
CA LYS A 99 -25.96 14.68 20.47
C LYS A 99 -27.27 14.18 19.87
N SER A 100 -27.50 14.41 18.58
CA SER A 100 -28.71 13.94 17.91
C SER A 100 -28.84 12.41 17.97
N PRO A 101 -30.05 11.85 18.04
CA PRO A 101 -30.26 10.41 18.01
C PRO A 101 -29.63 9.73 16.79
N GLU A 102 -29.60 10.42 15.65
CA GLU A 102 -28.99 9.93 14.41
C GLU A 102 -27.46 9.76 14.56
N VAL A 103 -26.77 10.78 15.07
CA VAL A 103 -25.31 10.72 15.28
C VAL A 103 -24.96 9.69 16.35
N ALA A 104 -25.72 9.66 17.46
CA ALA A 104 -25.53 8.67 18.52
C ALA A 104 -25.67 7.22 17.99
N ALA A 105 -26.70 6.95 17.19
CA ALA A 105 -26.90 5.63 16.58
C ALA A 105 -25.76 5.24 15.63
N LYS A 106 -25.30 6.18 14.79
CA LYS A 106 -24.17 5.95 13.87
C LYS A 106 -22.86 5.68 14.61
N LEU A 107 -22.58 6.43 15.69
CA LEU A 107 -21.38 6.23 16.49
C LEU A 107 -21.39 4.88 17.23
N GLU A 108 -22.53 4.48 17.79
CA GLU A 108 -22.65 3.18 18.45
C GLU A 108 -22.52 2.01 17.45
N ASP A 109 -23.07 2.13 16.25
CA ASP A 109 -22.88 1.13 15.20
C ASP A 109 -21.41 1.06 14.74
N LEU A 110 -20.77 2.21 14.49
CA LEU A 110 -19.35 2.28 14.13
C LEU A 110 -18.46 1.65 15.21
N LYS A 111 -18.72 1.98 16.48
CA LYS A 111 -18.01 1.42 17.64
C LYS A 111 -18.12 -0.10 17.67
N LYS A 112 -19.32 -0.67 17.51
CA LYS A 112 -19.52 -2.12 17.45
C LYS A 112 -18.70 -2.75 16.32
N ARG A 113 -18.73 -2.16 15.12
CA ARG A 113 -17.95 -2.65 13.96
C ARG A 113 -16.46 -2.63 14.22
N VAL A 114 -15.92 -1.52 14.73
CA VAL A 114 -14.50 -1.38 15.05
C VAL A 114 -14.06 -2.38 16.13
N ILE A 115 -14.90 -2.61 17.15
CA ILE A 115 -14.61 -3.61 18.20
C ILE A 115 -14.52 -5.01 17.60
N VAL A 116 -15.50 -5.39 16.76
CA VAL A 116 -15.51 -6.70 16.12
C VAL A 116 -14.29 -6.87 15.21
N GLU A 117 -13.97 -5.88 14.39
CA GLU A 117 -12.79 -5.88 13.53
C GLU A 117 -11.49 -6.03 14.32
N ALA A 118 -11.30 -5.21 15.36
CA ALA A 118 -10.11 -5.25 16.20
C ALA A 118 -9.97 -6.61 16.92
N PHE A 119 -11.06 -7.17 17.41
CA PHE A 119 -11.07 -8.49 18.04
C PHE A 119 -10.70 -9.60 17.06
N LEU A 120 -11.30 -9.61 15.86
CA LEU A 120 -11.00 -10.60 14.82
C LEU A 120 -9.56 -10.50 14.34
N LYS A 121 -9.06 -9.28 14.09
CA LYS A 121 -7.66 -9.04 13.72
C LYS A 121 -6.72 -9.62 14.78
N LYS A 122 -6.95 -9.31 16.06
CA LYS A 122 -6.13 -9.84 17.16
C LYS A 122 -6.18 -11.37 17.21
N LYS A 123 -7.36 -11.98 17.07
CA LYS A 123 -7.51 -13.44 17.07
C LYS A 123 -6.80 -14.11 15.90
N ILE A 124 -6.86 -13.48 14.73
CA ILE A 124 -6.12 -13.90 13.55
C ILE A 124 -4.61 -13.77 13.76
N GLU A 125 -4.12 -12.66 14.31
CA GLU A 125 -2.68 -12.49 14.58
C GLU A 125 -2.17 -13.52 15.61
N GLU A 126 -2.98 -13.84 16.62
CA GLU A 126 -2.69 -14.89 17.61
C GLU A 126 -2.65 -16.29 16.96
N SER A 127 -3.52 -16.57 15.99
CA SER A 127 -3.64 -17.89 15.34
C SER A 127 -2.80 -18.06 14.06
N ALA A 128 -2.40 -16.96 13.41
CA ALA A 128 -1.66 -16.93 12.15
C ALA A 128 -0.17 -17.25 12.31
N LYS A 129 0.25 -17.75 13.48
CA LYS A 129 1.55 -18.42 13.61
C LYS A 129 1.50 -19.74 12.86
N VAL A 130 1.68 -19.67 11.55
CA VAL A 130 1.92 -20.84 10.70
C VAL A 130 3.17 -21.53 11.26
N SER A 131 3.00 -22.78 11.70
CA SER A 131 4.09 -23.57 12.25
C SER A 131 5.10 -23.95 11.16
N ASP A 132 6.35 -24.18 11.55
CA ASP A 132 7.37 -24.69 10.63
C ASP A 132 6.94 -26.05 10.02
N ALA A 133 6.18 -26.86 10.75
CA ALA A 133 5.61 -28.11 10.26
C ALA A 133 4.58 -27.89 9.15
N GLU A 134 3.65 -26.93 9.29
CA GLU A 134 2.68 -26.57 8.25
C GLU A 134 3.38 -26.01 7.00
N MET A 135 4.43 -25.19 7.18
CA MET A 135 5.22 -24.67 6.06
C MET A 135 5.98 -25.79 5.34
N GLN A 136 6.58 -26.73 6.09
CA GLN A 136 7.27 -27.89 5.54
C GLN A 136 6.32 -28.81 4.77
N ASP A 137 5.12 -29.08 5.31
CA ASP A 137 4.11 -29.89 4.64
C ASP A 137 3.60 -29.23 3.36
N TYR A 138 3.28 -27.94 3.42
CA TYR A 138 2.88 -27.17 2.23
C TYR A 138 3.98 -27.19 1.17
N TYR A 139 5.23 -26.93 1.56
CA TYR A 139 6.39 -26.99 0.67
C TYR A 139 6.52 -28.35 -0.02
N ASN A 140 6.46 -29.43 0.76
CA ASN A 140 6.58 -30.79 0.24
C ASN A 140 5.47 -31.16 -0.74
N LYS A 141 4.22 -30.74 -0.45
CA LYS A 141 3.05 -31.00 -1.32
C LYS A 141 3.01 -30.10 -2.56
N ASN A 142 3.71 -28.97 -2.56
CA ASN A 142 3.65 -27.95 -3.61
C ASN A 142 5.01 -27.68 -4.26
N LYS A 143 5.97 -28.62 -4.20
CA LYS A 143 7.34 -28.44 -4.76
C LYS A 143 7.35 -27.95 -6.21
N ASP A 144 6.38 -28.37 -7.01
CA ASP A 144 6.25 -27.93 -8.41
C ASP A 144 6.05 -26.42 -8.55
N LYS A 145 5.37 -25.77 -7.60
CA LYS A 145 5.18 -24.31 -7.58
C LYS A 145 6.46 -23.53 -7.27
N PHE A 146 7.46 -24.22 -6.72
CA PHE A 146 8.73 -23.62 -6.32
C PHE A 146 9.87 -23.95 -7.28
N LYS A 147 9.56 -24.59 -8.42
CA LYS A 147 10.52 -24.75 -9.51
C LYS A 147 10.86 -23.38 -10.09
N SER A 148 12.16 -23.13 -10.26
CA SER A 148 12.68 -21.97 -10.97
C SER A 148 13.72 -22.42 -11.97
N ASP A 149 13.78 -21.71 -13.10
CA ASP A 149 14.89 -21.84 -14.03
C ASP A 149 16.19 -21.38 -13.38
N ALA A 150 17.31 -21.65 -14.06
CA ALA A 150 18.59 -21.12 -13.63
C ALA A 150 18.55 -19.59 -13.68
N GLN A 151 18.97 -18.96 -12.60
CA GLN A 151 19.01 -17.51 -12.46
C GLN A 151 20.43 -17.02 -12.21
N VAL A 152 20.72 -15.82 -12.68
CA VAL A 152 21.91 -15.08 -12.30
C VAL A 152 21.51 -13.75 -11.71
N LYS A 153 22.27 -13.29 -10.72
CA LYS A 153 22.22 -11.92 -10.24
C LYS A 153 23.38 -11.17 -10.87
N ALA A 154 23.13 -10.00 -11.45
CA ALA A 154 24.19 -9.20 -12.05
C ALA A 154 23.99 -7.71 -11.82
N SER A 155 25.10 -6.98 -11.84
CA SER A 155 25.14 -5.53 -11.95
C SER A 155 25.77 -5.14 -13.28
N HIS A 156 25.40 -3.98 -13.83
CA HIS A 156 26.03 -3.48 -15.06
C HIS A 156 26.33 -1.99 -15.06
N ILE A 157 27.28 -1.61 -15.92
CA ILE A 157 27.59 -0.23 -16.27
C ILE A 157 27.35 -0.09 -17.77
N LEU A 158 26.39 0.75 -18.16
CA LEU A 158 26.07 1.03 -19.55
C LEU A 158 26.58 2.42 -19.93
N VAL A 159 27.34 2.52 -21.02
CA VAL A 159 27.81 3.80 -21.57
C VAL A 159 27.64 3.86 -23.09
N LYS A 160 27.57 5.09 -23.64
CA LYS A 160 27.34 5.29 -25.08
C LYS A 160 28.58 5.00 -25.94
N SER A 161 29.78 5.20 -25.41
CA SER A 161 31.02 5.11 -26.20
C SER A 161 31.96 4.02 -25.69
N GLU A 162 32.65 3.37 -26.62
CA GLU A 162 33.67 2.36 -26.32
C GLU A 162 34.85 2.95 -25.52
N ALA A 163 35.20 4.21 -25.79
CA ALA A 163 36.26 4.90 -25.08
C ALA A 163 35.93 5.06 -23.59
N GLN A 164 34.69 5.42 -23.25
CA GLN A 164 34.25 5.48 -21.85
C GLN A 164 34.26 4.10 -21.21
N ALA A 165 33.81 3.07 -21.92
CA ALA A 165 33.84 1.70 -21.41
C ALA A 165 35.29 1.23 -21.13
N LYS A 166 36.24 1.55 -22.01
CA LYS A 166 37.67 1.23 -21.80
C LYS A 166 38.27 1.93 -20.58
N GLU A 167 37.89 3.18 -20.34
CA GLU A 167 38.35 3.91 -19.16
C GLU A 167 37.78 3.31 -17.86
N ILE A 168 36.48 2.96 -17.85
CA ILE A 168 35.84 2.29 -16.72
C ILE A 168 36.47 0.92 -16.47
N GLU A 169 36.72 0.13 -17.52
CA GLU A 169 37.39 -1.17 -17.42
C GLU A 169 38.80 -1.04 -16.81
N LYS A 170 39.56 -0.01 -17.20
CA LYS A 170 40.87 0.29 -16.62
C LYS A 170 40.78 0.64 -15.13
N GLN A 171 39.79 1.44 -14.73
CA GLN A 171 39.57 1.80 -13.33
C GLN A 171 39.16 0.58 -12.49
N LEU A 172 38.31 -0.29 -13.03
CA LEU A 172 37.92 -1.56 -12.41
C LEU A 172 39.13 -2.49 -12.21
N LYS A 173 40.00 -2.61 -13.22
CA LYS A 173 41.27 -3.35 -13.12
C LYS A 173 42.22 -2.75 -12.09
N GLY A 174 42.12 -1.43 -11.84
CA GLY A 174 42.83 -0.72 -10.78
C GLY A 174 42.22 -0.87 -9.38
N GLY A 175 41.13 -1.63 -9.21
CA GLY A 175 40.50 -1.89 -7.92
C GLY A 175 39.40 -0.88 -7.52
N ALA A 176 38.96 -0.01 -8.44
CA ALA A 176 37.83 0.87 -8.18
C ALA A 176 36.52 0.08 -7.94
N SER A 177 35.64 0.61 -7.10
CA SER A 177 34.34 -0.03 -6.82
C SER A 177 33.43 -0.01 -8.05
N PHE A 178 32.88 -1.18 -8.40
CA PHE A 178 31.93 -1.32 -9.49
C PHE A 178 30.67 -0.48 -9.27
N GLU A 179 30.12 -0.49 -8.05
CA GLU A 179 28.88 0.21 -7.70
C GLU A 179 29.06 1.73 -7.78
N GLU A 180 30.21 2.25 -7.34
CA GLU A 180 30.57 3.67 -7.45
C GLU A 180 30.67 4.10 -8.91
N LEU A 181 31.37 3.30 -9.74
CA LEU A 181 31.51 3.58 -11.16
C LEU A 181 30.18 3.47 -11.91
N ALA A 182 29.31 2.54 -11.51
CA ALA A 182 27.96 2.42 -12.05
C ALA A 182 27.12 3.66 -11.73
N LYS A 183 27.09 4.10 -10.47
CA LYS A 183 26.37 5.32 -10.05
C LYS A 183 26.85 6.57 -10.79
N LYS A 184 28.15 6.67 -11.00
CA LYS A 184 28.78 7.86 -11.61
C LYS A 184 28.66 7.91 -13.12
N ASN A 185 28.82 6.77 -13.80
CA ASN A 185 29.04 6.74 -15.25
C ASN A 185 27.93 6.05 -16.04
N SER A 186 27.14 5.17 -15.41
CA SER A 186 26.12 4.40 -16.14
C SER A 186 24.97 5.30 -16.56
N ILE A 187 24.51 5.12 -17.80
CA ILE A 187 23.34 5.82 -18.36
C ILE A 187 22.04 5.03 -18.16
N ASP A 188 22.12 3.85 -17.53
CA ASP A 188 20.96 2.98 -17.28
C ASP A 188 20.18 3.38 -16.02
N GLY A 189 18.88 3.03 -15.97
CA GLY A 189 18.03 3.29 -14.82
C GLY A 189 18.47 2.62 -13.52
N ALA A 190 19.28 1.55 -13.58
CA ALA A 190 19.87 0.91 -12.41
C ALA A 190 21.07 1.66 -11.82
N ALA A 191 21.58 2.72 -12.47
CA ALA A 191 22.75 3.47 -12.03
C ALA A 191 22.68 3.91 -10.55
N PRO A 192 21.57 4.51 -10.04
CA PRO A 192 21.48 4.93 -8.64
C PRO A 192 21.64 3.77 -7.63
N LYS A 193 21.33 2.54 -8.06
CA LYS A 193 21.46 1.31 -7.28
C LYS A 193 22.79 0.59 -7.51
N GLY A 194 23.81 1.31 -7.99
CA GLY A 194 25.11 0.69 -8.31
C GLY A 194 25.05 -0.28 -9.48
N GLY A 195 24.06 -0.12 -10.36
CA GLY A 195 23.86 -0.98 -11.52
C GLY A 195 23.21 -2.33 -11.22
N ASP A 196 22.73 -2.61 -10.00
CA ASP A 196 22.09 -3.89 -9.63
C ASP A 196 20.80 -4.11 -10.43
N LEU A 197 20.78 -5.19 -11.23
CA LEU A 197 19.64 -5.61 -12.03
C LEU A 197 18.75 -6.65 -11.32
N GLY A 198 19.16 -7.13 -10.14
CA GLY A 198 18.47 -8.21 -9.44
C GLY A 198 18.71 -9.59 -10.09
N TRP A 199 17.86 -10.56 -9.71
CA TRP A 199 17.89 -11.92 -10.24
C TRP A 199 17.09 -12.01 -11.55
N PHE A 200 17.67 -12.63 -12.57
CA PHE A 200 16.97 -12.88 -13.83
C PHE A 200 17.28 -14.26 -14.40
N SER A 201 16.30 -14.82 -15.10
CA SER A 201 16.40 -16.11 -15.80
C SER A 201 16.77 -15.89 -17.26
N LYS A 202 17.11 -16.98 -17.97
CA LYS A 202 17.26 -16.93 -19.43
C LYS A 202 16.00 -16.41 -20.12
N GLY A 203 16.17 -15.62 -21.19
CA GLY A 203 15.10 -14.93 -21.91
C GLY A 203 14.61 -13.63 -21.27
N SER A 204 15.17 -13.23 -20.11
CA SER A 204 14.78 -11.98 -19.44
C SER A 204 15.59 -10.77 -19.91
N MET A 205 16.76 -11.01 -20.49
CA MET A 205 17.69 -9.98 -20.96
C MET A 205 17.99 -10.16 -22.45
N ILE A 206 18.57 -9.15 -23.08
CA ILE A 206 18.97 -9.27 -24.50
C ILE A 206 20.05 -10.33 -24.68
N PRO A 207 20.06 -11.08 -25.81
CA PRO A 207 20.89 -12.27 -25.96
C PRO A 207 22.39 -12.07 -25.71
N ASP A 208 22.96 -10.97 -26.20
CA ASP A 208 24.40 -10.69 -26.04
C ASP A 208 24.80 -10.41 -24.59
N PHE A 209 23.95 -9.69 -23.85
CA PHE A 209 24.14 -9.42 -22.43
C PHE A 209 23.99 -10.70 -21.62
N GLU A 210 22.90 -11.43 -21.86
CA GLU A 210 22.56 -12.65 -21.14
C GLU A 210 23.64 -13.71 -21.29
N LYS A 211 24.11 -13.95 -22.53
CA LYS A 211 25.16 -14.92 -22.83
C LYS A 211 26.41 -14.65 -21.99
N VAL A 212 26.81 -13.38 -21.87
CA VAL A 212 27.98 -13.02 -21.06
C VAL A 212 27.66 -13.18 -19.58
N ALA A 213 26.56 -12.62 -19.09
CA ALA A 213 26.18 -12.69 -17.68
C ALA A 213 26.10 -14.14 -17.12
N PHE A 214 25.57 -15.08 -17.90
CA PHE A 214 25.50 -16.50 -17.53
C PHE A 214 26.83 -17.23 -17.62
N SER A 215 27.78 -16.74 -18.42
CA SER A 215 29.12 -17.34 -18.59
C SER A 215 30.09 -16.97 -17.47
N LEU A 216 29.86 -15.84 -16.78
CA LEU A 216 30.69 -15.35 -15.69
C LEU A 216 30.59 -16.24 -14.44
N LYS A 217 31.68 -16.31 -13.68
CA LYS A 217 31.70 -16.82 -12.30
C LYS A 217 31.14 -15.77 -11.34
N ASP A 218 30.64 -16.21 -10.20
CA ASP A 218 30.12 -15.29 -9.19
C ASP A 218 31.25 -14.41 -8.65
N GLY A 219 31.02 -13.10 -8.62
CA GLY A 219 32.02 -12.07 -8.32
C GLY A 219 32.82 -11.56 -9.54
N GLU A 220 32.78 -12.27 -10.67
CA GLU A 220 33.54 -11.93 -11.87
C GLU A 220 32.93 -10.73 -12.61
N THR A 221 33.80 -9.92 -13.21
CA THR A 221 33.43 -8.80 -14.09
C THR A 221 33.85 -9.12 -15.52
N SER A 222 32.96 -8.91 -16.48
CA SER A 222 33.21 -9.12 -17.90
C SER A 222 34.17 -8.08 -18.46
N GLY A 223 34.66 -8.35 -19.68
CA GLY A 223 35.13 -7.27 -20.56
C GLY A 223 33.96 -6.43 -21.09
N ILE A 224 34.26 -5.57 -22.05
CA ILE A 224 33.27 -4.70 -22.70
C ILE A 224 32.36 -5.53 -23.62
N VAL A 225 31.05 -5.45 -23.40
CA VAL A 225 30.01 -6.12 -24.18
C VAL A 225 29.24 -5.07 -24.99
N LYS A 226 29.32 -5.13 -26.32
CA LYS A 226 28.57 -4.23 -27.21
C LYS A 226 27.17 -4.78 -27.47
N THR A 227 26.17 -3.91 -27.39
CA THR A 227 24.76 -4.23 -27.68
C THR A 227 24.12 -3.08 -28.45
N GLN A 228 22.84 -3.21 -28.81
CA GLN A 228 22.06 -2.11 -29.40
C GLN A 228 21.91 -0.87 -28.48
N PHE A 229 22.06 -1.03 -27.15
CA PHE A 229 21.93 0.07 -26.19
C PHE A 229 23.26 0.79 -25.90
N GLY A 230 24.38 0.31 -26.45
CA GLY A 230 25.72 0.83 -26.18
C GLY A 230 26.65 -0.26 -25.66
N TYR A 231 27.58 0.15 -24.79
CA TYR A 231 28.66 -0.68 -24.27
C TYR A 231 28.44 -0.98 -22.79
N HIS A 232 28.45 -2.25 -22.44
CA HIS A 232 28.19 -2.75 -21.10
C HIS A 232 29.46 -3.32 -20.49
N ILE A 233 29.61 -3.16 -19.18
CA ILE A 233 30.50 -3.98 -18.35
C ILE A 233 29.62 -4.64 -17.31
N ILE A 234 29.69 -5.96 -17.20
CA ILE A 234 28.74 -6.78 -16.43
C ILE A 234 29.50 -7.43 -15.28
N LYS A 235 28.99 -7.33 -14.07
CA LYS A 235 29.49 -8.07 -12.91
C LYS A 235 28.45 -9.06 -12.44
N LYS A 236 28.79 -10.34 -12.39
CA LYS A 236 27.89 -11.35 -11.82
C LYS A 236 28.03 -11.32 -10.30
N THR A 237 26.93 -11.12 -9.60
CA THR A 237 26.89 -11.02 -8.13
C THR A 237 26.32 -12.26 -7.46
N GLY A 238 25.76 -13.19 -8.23
CA GLY A 238 25.34 -14.51 -7.73
C GLY A 238 24.76 -15.41 -8.83
N SER A 239 24.63 -16.69 -8.52
CA SER A 239 23.95 -17.68 -9.36
C SER A 239 23.07 -18.61 -8.55
N ARG A 240 21.97 -19.06 -9.17
CA ARG A 240 21.07 -20.08 -8.66
C ARG A 240 20.84 -21.13 -9.76
N PRO A 241 21.08 -22.42 -9.49
CA PRO A 241 20.81 -23.46 -10.47
C PRO A 241 19.30 -23.56 -10.74
N ALA A 242 18.95 -24.10 -11.91
CA ALA A 242 17.58 -24.53 -12.14
C ALA A 242 17.23 -25.63 -11.13
N GLY A 243 16.05 -25.56 -10.53
CA GLY A 243 15.68 -26.49 -9.48
C GLY A 243 14.49 -26.02 -8.66
N VAL A 244 14.22 -26.73 -7.58
CA VAL A 244 13.20 -26.35 -6.61
C VAL A 244 13.86 -25.42 -5.60
N ARG A 245 13.41 -24.15 -5.53
CA ARG A 245 13.83 -23.18 -4.50
C ARG A 245 13.63 -23.79 -3.12
N THR A 246 14.57 -23.60 -2.21
CA THR A 246 14.53 -24.22 -0.88
C THR A 246 13.39 -23.66 -0.03
N LEU A 247 12.99 -24.40 1.02
CA LEU A 247 11.97 -23.92 1.96
C LEU A 247 12.30 -22.53 2.53
N ASP A 248 13.58 -22.28 2.85
CA ASP A 248 14.03 -20.99 3.39
C ASP A 248 13.84 -19.85 2.37
N GLU A 249 14.09 -20.12 1.08
CA GLU A 249 13.94 -19.14 0.00
C GLU A 249 12.47 -18.77 -0.25
N VAL A 250 11.53 -19.67 0.04
CA VAL A 250 10.09 -19.46 -0.21
C VAL A 250 9.27 -19.35 1.07
N LYS A 251 9.91 -19.23 2.24
CA LYS A 251 9.23 -19.26 3.55
C LYS A 251 8.13 -18.20 3.66
N ASP A 252 8.41 -16.96 3.24
CA ASP A 252 7.44 -15.88 3.32
C ASP A 252 6.33 -15.99 2.26
N GLU A 253 6.65 -16.53 1.08
CA GLU A 253 5.67 -16.87 0.04
C GLU A 253 4.67 -17.93 0.57
N ILE A 254 5.19 -18.95 1.25
CA ILE A 254 4.38 -20.02 1.86
C ILE A 254 3.53 -19.47 3.01
N LYS A 255 4.07 -18.62 3.89
CA LYS A 255 3.27 -17.95 4.94
C LYS A 255 2.11 -17.16 4.34
N ALA A 256 2.38 -16.38 3.30
CA ALA A 256 1.35 -15.61 2.62
C ALA A 256 0.29 -16.50 1.96
N ALA A 257 0.69 -17.65 1.41
CA ALA A 257 -0.24 -18.63 0.83
C ALA A 257 -1.10 -19.35 1.88
N LEU A 258 -0.56 -19.61 3.08
CA LEU A 258 -1.26 -20.30 4.17
C LEU A 258 -2.15 -19.37 5.01
N ALA A 259 -1.85 -18.06 5.06
CA ALA A 259 -2.55 -17.11 5.90
C ALA A 259 -4.09 -17.06 5.67
N PRO A 260 -4.62 -17.00 4.43
CA PRO A 260 -6.07 -16.93 4.21
C PRO A 260 -6.82 -18.18 4.72
N ALA A 261 -6.25 -19.38 4.51
CA ALA A 261 -6.84 -20.62 4.99
C ALA A 261 -6.87 -20.66 6.53
N LYS A 262 -5.78 -20.23 7.18
CA LYS A 262 -5.70 -20.16 8.64
C LYS A 262 -6.67 -19.13 9.23
N GLN A 263 -6.84 -17.99 8.55
CA GLN A 263 -7.81 -16.97 8.91
C GLN A 263 -9.24 -17.50 8.85
N GLN A 264 -9.60 -18.18 7.76
CA GLN A 264 -10.92 -18.79 7.60
C GLN A 264 -11.18 -19.86 8.66
N GLU A 265 -10.20 -20.74 8.93
CA GLU A 265 -10.29 -21.75 9.97
C GLU A 265 -10.50 -21.12 11.35
N THR A 266 -9.67 -20.14 11.71
CA THR A 266 -9.76 -19.41 12.99
C THR A 266 -11.14 -18.77 13.15
N PHE A 267 -11.62 -18.08 12.10
CA PHE A 267 -12.92 -17.44 12.12
C PHE A 267 -14.05 -18.47 12.25
N LYS A 268 -13.96 -19.60 11.54
CA LYS A 268 -14.94 -20.69 11.61
C LYS A 268 -15.01 -21.25 13.03
N THR A 269 -13.87 -21.61 13.62
CA THR A 269 -13.79 -22.16 14.98
C THR A 269 -14.34 -21.18 16.00
N LEU A 270 -13.88 -19.92 15.95
CA LEU A 270 -14.37 -18.86 16.82
C LEU A 270 -15.89 -18.70 16.73
N LYS A 271 -16.44 -18.66 15.51
CA LYS A 271 -17.89 -18.56 15.28
C LYS A 271 -18.64 -19.74 15.89
N GLU A 272 -18.15 -20.96 15.69
CA GLU A 272 -18.78 -22.17 16.22
C GLU A 272 -18.76 -22.21 17.75
N ASP A 273 -17.63 -21.83 18.36
CA ASP A 273 -17.48 -21.78 19.82
C ASP A 273 -18.37 -20.73 20.45
N LEU A 274 -18.44 -19.53 19.86
CA LEU A 274 -19.35 -18.48 20.32
C LEU A 274 -20.82 -18.90 20.20
N LYS A 275 -21.19 -19.60 19.11
CA LYS A 275 -22.56 -20.12 18.94
C LYS A 275 -22.92 -21.19 19.97
N LYS A 276 -21.99 -22.08 20.34
CA LYS A 276 -22.23 -23.11 21.37
C LYS A 276 -22.47 -22.52 22.75
N GLN A 277 -21.82 -21.38 23.04
CA GLN A 277 -21.94 -20.69 24.33
C GLN A 277 -23.14 -19.76 24.40
N ALA A 278 -23.76 -19.44 23.26
CA ALA A 278 -24.86 -18.50 23.17
C ALA A 278 -26.22 -19.20 23.02
N LYS A 279 -27.22 -18.71 23.75
CA LYS A 279 -28.63 -19.02 23.44
C LYS A 279 -29.07 -18.15 22.27
N VAL A 280 -29.00 -18.72 21.07
CA VAL A 280 -29.41 -18.02 19.83
C VAL A 280 -30.83 -18.47 19.44
N SER A 281 -31.73 -17.52 19.24
CA SER A 281 -33.06 -17.77 18.65
C SER A 281 -33.21 -16.85 17.44
N ILE A 282 -33.27 -17.44 16.25
CA ILE A 282 -33.57 -16.74 15.00
C ILE A 282 -35.06 -16.90 14.74
N LYS A 283 -35.75 -15.79 14.49
CA LYS A 283 -37.19 -15.78 14.21
C LYS A 283 -37.41 -15.90 12.70
N GLU A 284 -37.41 -17.14 12.21
CA GLU A 284 -37.50 -17.46 10.77
C GLU A 284 -38.73 -16.84 10.09
N ASP A 285 -39.86 -16.76 10.78
CA ASP A 285 -41.06 -16.13 10.21
C ASP A 285 -40.89 -14.62 10.03
N ALA A 286 -40.17 -13.94 10.94
CA ALA A 286 -39.84 -12.53 10.79
C ALA A 286 -38.80 -12.28 9.68
N LEU A 287 -37.96 -13.26 9.36
CA LEU A 287 -37.01 -13.15 8.24
C LEU A 287 -37.71 -13.20 6.88
N LYS A 288 -38.83 -13.93 6.75
CA LYS A 288 -39.60 -13.99 5.49
C LYS A 288 -40.25 -12.65 5.12
N GLU A 289 -40.53 -11.81 6.11
CA GLU A 289 -41.07 -10.46 5.93
C GLU A 289 -39.98 -9.44 5.51
N LEU A 290 -38.69 -9.78 5.61
CA LEU A 290 -37.60 -8.96 5.10
C LEU A 290 -37.52 -9.10 3.57
N GLY A 291 -38.36 -8.34 2.86
CA GLY A 291 -38.36 -8.28 1.39
C GLY A 291 -39.70 -7.93 0.74
N SER A 292 -40.79 -7.91 1.50
CA SER A 292 -42.13 -7.60 0.97
C SER A 292 -42.45 -6.10 0.91
N ASP A 293 -41.95 -5.27 1.84
CA ASP A 293 -42.30 -3.83 1.92
C ASP A 293 -41.13 -2.84 1.68
N GLY A 294 -39.88 -3.29 1.67
CA GLY A 294 -38.69 -2.42 1.57
C GLY A 294 -38.44 -1.78 0.20
N ALA A 295 -39.14 -2.21 -0.85
CA ALA A 295 -38.99 -1.66 -2.21
C ALA A 295 -39.96 -0.51 -2.55
N LYS A 296 -40.91 -0.19 -1.67
CA LYS A 296 -41.93 0.87 -1.93
C LYS A 296 -41.81 2.12 -1.08
N GLY A 297 -40.90 2.18 -0.12
CA GLY A 297 -40.71 3.36 0.74
C GLY A 297 -39.27 3.85 0.74
N GLY A 298 -38.93 4.80 -0.14
CA GLY A 298 -37.66 5.53 -0.02
C GLY A 298 -36.91 5.82 -1.32
N ALA A 299 -37.59 6.31 -2.36
CA ALA A 299 -36.95 7.09 -3.41
C ALA A 299 -37.62 8.47 -3.48
N ALA A 300 -37.58 9.23 -2.38
CA ALA A 300 -37.71 10.67 -2.46
C ALA A 300 -36.34 11.22 -2.87
N HIS A 301 -36.11 11.33 -4.18
CA HIS A 301 -35.04 12.16 -4.71
C HIS A 301 -35.34 13.62 -4.33
N PRO A 302 -34.47 14.33 -3.57
CA PRO A 302 -34.58 15.78 -3.46
C PRO A 302 -33.91 16.36 -4.70
N GLY A 303 -34.69 16.65 -5.74
CA GLY A 303 -34.11 17.25 -6.95
C GLY A 303 -35.00 17.23 -8.17
N GLU A 304 -36.24 17.71 -8.08
CA GLU A 304 -36.90 18.22 -9.28
C GLU A 304 -37.50 19.58 -8.96
N ALA A 305 -36.81 20.61 -9.44
CA ALA A 305 -37.23 22.00 -9.33
C ALA A 305 -38.53 22.18 -10.12
N ALA A 306 -39.58 22.61 -9.43
CA ALA A 306 -40.81 23.07 -10.07
C ALA A 306 -40.48 24.26 -10.99
N GLN A 307 -40.74 24.09 -12.29
CA GLN A 307 -40.77 25.21 -13.24
C GLN A 307 -42.04 26.04 -12.98
N PRO A 308 -41.97 27.38 -13.10
CA PRO A 308 -43.13 28.22 -12.88
C PRO A 308 -44.11 28.10 -14.06
N GLU A 309 -45.37 27.87 -13.72
CA GLU A 309 -46.51 27.84 -14.62
C GLU A 309 -46.68 29.24 -15.27
N LYS A 310 -46.67 29.29 -16.60
CA LYS A 310 -47.00 30.51 -17.35
C LYS A 310 -48.51 30.73 -17.28
N ALA A 311 -48.94 31.74 -16.54
CA ALA A 311 -50.29 32.28 -16.64
C ALA A 311 -50.44 33.04 -17.98
N LYS A 312 -51.58 32.79 -18.62
CA LYS A 312 -52.12 33.53 -19.77
C LYS A 312 -52.50 34.96 -19.39
#